data_AF-A0A101N5E0-F1
#
_entry.id   AF-A0A101N5E0-F1
#
_cell.length_a   1.000
_cell.length_b   1.000
_cell.length_c   1.000
_cell.angle_alpha   90.00
_cell.angle_beta   90.00
_cell.angle_gamma   90.00
#
_symmetry.space_group_name_H-M   'P 1'
#
loop_
_entity.id
_entity.type
_entity.pdbx_description
1 polymer ?
#
loop_
_entity_poly.entity_id
_entity_poly.type
_entity_poly.pdbx_seq_one_letter_code
_entity_poly.pdbx_strand_id
1 'polypeptide(L)'
;MRPRPSRCRRRPGGLRNADPVFTVDPLLGTIADAPALATLVGGLARLVWLSDQDLRRIPVHGPTPVYPHSLIWRSDNSHPSLAALRAHLHATRPEQPGAGTWAPGWAQ
;
A
#
# COMPACT_ATOMS: atom_id res chain seq x y z
N MET A 1 -4.89 -25.69 -36.96
CA MET A 1 -4.09 -24.44 -37.04
C MET A 1 -5.07 -23.27 -37.11
N ARG A 2 -5.34 -22.60 -35.97
CA ARG A 2 -6.28 -21.46 -35.90
C ARG A 2 -5.47 -20.18 -35.70
N PRO A 3 -5.74 -19.09 -36.44
CA PRO A 3 -4.95 -17.86 -36.32
C PRO A 3 -5.28 -17.15 -34.99
N ARG A 4 -4.23 -16.65 -34.32
CA ARG A 4 -4.32 -15.82 -33.11
C ARG A 4 -4.93 -14.45 -33.46
N PRO A 5 -5.84 -13.88 -32.64
CA PRO A 5 -6.33 -12.53 -32.88
C PRO A 5 -5.24 -11.50 -32.57
N SER A 6 -5.09 -10.56 -33.49
CA SER A 6 -4.14 -9.45 -33.48
C SER A 6 -4.35 -8.55 -32.26
N ARG A 7 -3.28 -8.29 -31.48
CA ARG A 7 -3.29 -7.29 -30.40
C ARG A 7 -3.64 -5.92 -30.98
N CYS A 8 -4.75 -5.33 -30.52
CA CYS A 8 -5.04 -3.92 -30.71
C CYS A 8 -3.92 -3.06 -30.10
N ARG A 9 -3.18 -2.32 -30.94
CA ARG A 9 -2.26 -1.27 -30.50
C ARG A 9 -3.09 -0.15 -29.87
N ARG A 10 -3.04 0.01 -28.54
CA ARG A 10 -3.54 1.23 -27.87
C ARG A 10 -2.70 2.43 -28.35
N ARG A 11 -3.38 3.46 -28.84
CA ARG A 11 -2.78 4.78 -29.12
C ARG A 11 -2.33 5.42 -27.79
N PRO A 12 -1.21 6.18 -27.77
CA PRO A 12 -0.88 6.99 -26.60
C PRO A 12 -1.82 8.20 -26.59
N GLY A 13 -2.84 8.13 -25.73
CA GLY A 13 -3.63 9.30 -25.36
C GLY A 13 -2.78 10.18 -24.45
N GLY A 14 -2.64 11.46 -24.83
CA GLY A 14 -1.86 12.45 -24.10
C GLY A 14 -2.24 12.50 -22.63
N LEU A 15 -1.23 12.64 -21.78
CA LEU A 15 -1.35 12.85 -20.34
C LEU A 15 -2.11 14.15 -20.06
N ARG A 16 -3.45 14.07 -20.04
CA ARG A 16 -4.27 15.07 -19.39
C ARG A 16 -4.16 14.82 -17.90
N ASN A 17 -3.70 15.84 -17.18
CA ASN A 17 -3.76 16.05 -15.73
C ASN A 17 -4.24 14.82 -14.97
N ALA A 18 -3.29 14.03 -14.47
CA ALA A 18 -3.60 12.89 -13.63
C ALA A 18 -4.21 13.40 -12.32
N ASP A 19 -5.52 13.18 -12.14
CA ASP A 19 -6.10 13.16 -10.81
C ASP A 19 -5.25 12.22 -9.95
N PRO A 20 -4.90 12.57 -8.70
CA PRO A 20 -4.16 11.68 -7.84
C PRO A 20 -4.97 10.39 -7.66
N VAL A 21 -4.55 9.33 -8.33
CA VAL A 21 -5.19 8.03 -8.21
C VAL A 21 -4.77 7.45 -6.87
N PHE A 22 -5.66 7.55 -5.87
CA PHE A 22 -5.47 6.93 -4.56
C PHE A 22 -5.79 5.44 -4.56
N THR A 23 -6.01 4.84 -5.74
CA THR A 23 -6.19 3.40 -5.88
C THR A 23 -4.85 2.74 -6.17
N VAL A 24 -4.72 1.51 -5.70
CA VAL A 24 -3.52 0.68 -5.86
C VAL A 24 -3.47 -0.01 -7.24
N ASP A 25 -4.49 0.12 -8.09
CA ASP A 25 -4.57 -0.59 -9.37
C ASP A 25 -3.51 -0.14 -10.39
N PRO A 26 -3.30 1.17 -10.65
CA PRO A 26 -2.28 1.62 -11.60
C PRO A 26 -0.86 1.27 -11.15
N LEU A 27 -0.63 1.29 -9.83
CA LEU A 27 0.62 0.85 -9.22
C LEU A 27 0.87 -0.63 -9.54
N LEU A 28 -0.13 -1.49 -9.34
CA LEU A 28 0.01 -2.92 -9.61
C LEU A 28 0.18 -3.21 -11.11
N GLY A 29 -0.49 -2.47 -12.00
CA GLY A 29 -0.24 -2.58 -13.45
C GLY A 29 1.20 -2.26 -13.82
N THR A 30 1.79 -1.24 -13.21
CA THR A 30 3.20 -0.85 -13.45
C THR A 30 4.17 -1.95 -13.01
N ILE A 31 3.90 -2.61 -11.88
CA ILE A 31 4.73 -3.71 -11.37
C ILE A 31 4.60 -4.95 -12.27
N ALA A 32 3.38 -5.25 -12.74
CA ALA A 32 3.14 -6.38 -13.63
C ALA A 32 3.88 -6.24 -14.98
N ASP A 33 4.00 -5.02 -15.50
CA ASP A 33 4.69 -4.74 -16.77
C ASP A 33 6.23 -4.70 -16.66
N ALA A 34 6.80 -4.69 -15.45
CA ALA A 34 8.24 -4.49 -15.21
C ALA A 34 8.83 -5.56 -14.27
N PRO A 35 9.48 -6.62 -14.81
CA PRO A 35 10.00 -7.75 -14.02
C PRO A 35 11.02 -7.39 -12.93
N ALA A 36 11.64 -6.22 -13.01
CA ALA A 36 12.61 -5.74 -12.02
C ALA A 36 11.96 -4.99 -10.84
N LEU A 37 10.64 -4.77 -10.86
CA LEU A 37 9.93 -4.02 -9.82
C LEU A 37 9.27 -4.96 -8.82
N ALA A 38 9.30 -4.54 -7.56
CA ALA A 38 8.55 -5.15 -6.47
C ALA A 38 8.14 -4.05 -5.48
N THR A 39 7.07 -4.30 -4.72
CA THR A 39 6.63 -3.40 -3.66
C THR A 39 6.24 -4.18 -2.41
N LEU A 40 6.34 -3.53 -1.26
CA LEU A 40 5.86 -4.06 0.01
C LEU A 40 4.42 -3.60 0.24
N VAL A 41 3.59 -4.52 0.73
CA VAL A 41 2.18 -4.26 1.07
C VAL A 41 1.88 -4.82 2.45
N GLY A 42 1.03 -4.14 3.21
CA GLY A 42 0.60 -4.62 4.53
C GLY A 42 -0.13 -5.97 4.43
N GLY A 43 0.01 -6.82 5.46
CA GLY A 43 -0.65 -8.13 5.50
C GLY A 43 -2.17 -8.07 5.31
N LEU A 44 -2.79 -7.01 5.82
CA LEU A 44 -4.23 -6.72 5.76
C LEU A 44 -4.68 -6.00 4.49
N ALA A 45 -3.77 -5.65 3.58
CA ALA A 45 -4.12 -5.02 2.32
C ALA A 45 -4.93 -6.01 1.46
N ARG A 46 -6.19 -5.64 1.15
CA ARG A 46 -7.03 -6.41 0.22
C ARG A 46 -6.65 -6.04 -1.22
N LEU A 47 -5.88 -6.91 -1.86
CA LEU A 47 -5.48 -6.78 -3.27
C LEU A 47 -6.20 -7.84 -4.08
N VAL A 48 -7.39 -7.51 -4.57
CA VAL A 48 -8.34 -8.49 -5.13
C VAL A 48 -7.93 -8.95 -6.55
N TRP A 49 -7.13 -8.18 -7.28
CA TRP A 49 -6.80 -8.40 -8.69
C TRP A 49 -5.39 -8.96 -8.96
N LEU A 50 -4.67 -9.42 -7.94
CA LEU A 50 -3.31 -9.95 -8.12
C LEU A 50 -3.25 -11.12 -9.10
N SER A 51 -4.28 -11.99 -9.07
CA SER A 51 -4.36 -13.18 -9.93
C SER A 51 -4.59 -12.84 -11.41
N ASP A 52 -5.23 -11.70 -11.70
CA ASP A 52 -5.49 -11.26 -13.08
C ASP A 52 -4.28 -10.55 -13.70
N GLN A 53 -3.40 -10.00 -12.86
CA GLN A 53 -2.20 -9.26 -13.28
C GLN A 53 -0.91 -10.11 -13.24
N ASP A 54 -1.04 -11.44 -13.13
CA ASP A 54 0.07 -12.39 -12.93
C ASP A 54 1.04 -12.02 -11.79
N LEU A 55 0.56 -11.28 -10.79
CA LEU A 55 1.33 -10.92 -9.61
C LEU A 55 1.27 -12.02 -8.55
N ARG A 56 2.28 -12.08 -7.68
CA ARG A 56 2.33 -13.00 -6.54
C ARG A 56 2.68 -12.21 -5.28
N ARG A 57 2.12 -12.62 -4.13
CA ARG A 57 2.57 -12.14 -2.81
C ARG A 57 3.62 -13.09 -2.28
N ILE A 58 4.78 -12.55 -1.96
CA ILE A 58 5.85 -13.30 -1.31
C ILE A 58 5.88 -12.85 0.15
N PRO A 59 5.71 -13.76 1.14
CA PRO A 59 5.80 -13.40 2.54
C PRO A 59 7.25 -13.03 2.89
N VAL A 60 7.41 -11.89 3.57
CA VAL A 60 8.71 -11.44 4.09
C VAL A 60 8.86 -11.89 5.54
N HIS A 61 9.84 -12.75 5.79
CA HIS A 61 10.15 -13.28 7.11
C HIS A 61 11.47 -12.70 7.62
N GLY A 62 11.47 -12.22 8.87
CA GLY A 62 12.68 -12.05 9.67
C GLY A 62 13.76 -11.10 9.12
N PRO A 63 13.77 -9.81 9.54
CA PRO A 63 12.73 -9.14 10.32
C PRO A 63 11.58 -8.69 9.42
N THR A 64 10.34 -8.96 9.82
CA THR A 64 9.17 -8.55 9.03
C THR A 64 8.97 -7.03 9.17
N PRO A 65 8.94 -6.27 8.05
CA PRO A 65 8.72 -4.83 8.11
C PRO A 65 7.35 -4.51 8.70
N VAL A 66 7.32 -3.65 9.72
CA VAL A 66 6.08 -3.06 10.20
C VAL A 66 5.85 -1.71 9.55
N TYR A 67 4.57 -1.38 9.35
CA TYR A 67 4.13 -0.06 8.89
C TYR A 67 3.62 0.73 10.10
N PRO A 68 4.50 1.45 10.82
CA PRO A 68 4.08 2.35 11.89
C PRO A 68 3.15 3.44 11.34
N HIS A 69 2.09 3.72 12.08
CA HIS A 69 1.11 4.76 11.74
C HIS A 69 1.26 5.93 12.70
N SER A 70 1.20 7.15 12.16
CA SER A 70 1.26 8.40 12.93
C SER A 70 -0.02 9.19 12.72
N LEU A 71 -0.62 9.67 13.81
CA LEU A 71 -1.71 10.65 13.75
C LEU A 71 -1.07 12.04 13.61
N ILE A 72 -1.44 12.78 12.58
CA ILE A 72 -0.98 14.16 12.35
C ILE A 72 -2.17 15.09 12.49
N TRP A 73 -2.04 16.13 13.30
CA TRP A 73 -3.06 17.15 13.51
C TRP A 73 -2.42 18.51 13.73
N ARG A 74 -3.19 19.59 13.58
CA ARG A 74 -2.75 20.94 13.89
C ARG A 74 -2.70 21.15 15.41
N SER A 75 -1.64 21.77 15.90
CA SER A 75 -1.45 22.02 17.34
C SER A 75 -2.54 22.90 17.97
N ASP A 76 -3.19 23.75 17.18
CA ASP A 76 -4.27 24.66 17.61
C ASP A 76 -5.68 24.06 17.51
N ASN A 77 -5.79 22.76 17.19
CA ASN A 77 -7.09 22.10 17.08
C ASN A 77 -7.66 21.73 18.47
N SER A 78 -8.63 22.52 18.95
CA SER A 78 -9.31 22.34 20.24
C SER A 78 -10.52 21.39 20.19
N HIS A 79 -10.71 20.61 19.12
CA HIS A 79 -11.93 19.81 18.95
C HIS A 79 -11.99 18.66 19.99
N PRO A 80 -13.06 18.55 20.80
CA PRO A 80 -13.15 17.56 21.87
C PRO A 80 -13.07 16.11 21.37
N SER A 81 -13.61 15.82 20.18
CA SER A 81 -13.50 14.48 19.58
C SER A 81 -12.07 14.09 19.21
N LEU A 82 -11.14 15.03 19.02
CA LEU A 82 -9.73 14.71 18.81
C LEU A 82 -9.11 14.15 20.10
N ALA A 83 -9.48 14.71 21.26
CA ALA A 83 -9.06 14.17 22.55
C ALA A 83 -9.60 12.75 22.76
N ALA A 84 -10.88 12.53 22.46
CA ALA A 84 -11.50 11.21 22.54
C ALA A 84 -10.83 10.19 21.60
N LEU A 85 -10.54 10.58 20.35
CA LEU A 85 -9.85 9.74 19.38
C LEU A 85 -8.44 9.35 19.87
N ARG A 86 -7.67 10.32 20.37
CA ARG A 86 -6.32 10.06 20.90
C ARG A 86 -6.36 9.10 22.09
N ALA A 87 -7.31 9.29 23.01
CA ALA A 87 -7.49 8.38 24.14
C ALA A 87 -7.82 6.96 23.66
N HIS A 88 -8.72 6.83 22.70
CA HIS A 88 -9.07 5.54 22.12
C HIS A 88 -7.89 4.85 21.46
N LEU A 89 -7.15 5.55 20.58
CA LEU A 89 -5.97 4.99 19.89
C LEU A 89 -4.86 4.59 20.85
N HIS A 90 -4.70 5.30 21.96
CA HIS A 90 -3.73 4.92 22.99
C HIS A 90 -4.18 3.68 23.76
N ALA A 91 -5.48 3.54 24.05
CA ALA A 91 -6.04 2.40 24.75
C ALA A 91 -6.08 1.13 23.88
N THR A 92 -6.25 1.28 22.56
CA THR A 92 -6.32 0.15 21.60
C THR A 92 -5.01 -0.09 20.86
N ARG A 93 -3.91 0.53 21.31
CA ARG A 93 -2.61 0.37 20.66
C ARG A 93 -2.22 -1.11 20.64
N PRO A 94 -1.88 -1.68 19.47
CA PRO A 94 -1.36 -3.03 19.40
C PRO A 94 -0.08 -3.16 20.21
N GLU A 95 0.17 -4.34 20.78
CA GLU A 95 1.44 -4.67 21.43
C GLU A 95 2.63 -4.31 20.53
N GLN A 96 3.73 -3.90 21.17
CA GLN A 96 4.91 -3.50 20.41
C GLN A 96 5.41 -4.64 19.53
N PRO A 97 5.86 -4.34 18.31
CA PRO A 97 6.43 -5.35 17.43
C PRO A 97 7.59 -6.09 18.11
N GLY A 98 7.49 -7.42 18.26
CA GLY A 98 8.52 -8.23 18.94
C GLY A 98 9.83 -8.33 18.14
N ALA A 99 10.83 -9.00 18.71
CA ALA A 99 12.20 -9.13 18.16
C ALA A 99 12.32 -9.66 16.71
N GLY A 100 11.25 -10.20 16.14
CA GLY A 100 11.17 -10.66 14.74
C GLY A 100 10.71 -9.59 13.73
N THR A 101 10.62 -8.32 14.14
CA THR A 101 10.10 -7.24 13.30
C THR A 101 11.11 -6.12 13.09
N TRP A 102 11.00 -5.45 11.94
CA TRP A 102 11.80 -4.28 11.64
C TRP A 102 10.89 -3.06 11.63
N ALA A 103 11.21 -2.08 12.47
CA ALA A 103 10.63 -0.76 12.45
C ALA A 103 11.66 0.24 11.92
N PRO A 104 11.24 1.26 11.16
CA PRO A 104 12.13 2.33 10.76
C PRO A 104 12.56 3.14 11.99
N GLY A 105 13.78 3.71 11.97
CA GLY A 105 14.38 4.35 13.16
C GLY A 105 13.60 5.51 13.78
N TRP A 106 12.70 6.16 13.03
CA TRP A 106 11.81 7.20 13.57
C TRP A 106 10.65 6.63 14.40
N ALA A 107 10.35 5.34 14.26
CA ALA A 107 9.28 4.62 14.94
C ALA A 107 9.81 3.67 16.02
N GLN A 108 11.14 3.60 16.20
CA GLN A 108 11.81 2.86 17.26
C GLN A 108 11.75 3.64 18.58
#